data_AF-A0A2S3IHE8-F1
#
_entry.id   AF-A0A2S3IHE8-F1
#
_cell.length_a   1.000
_cell.length_b   1.000
_cell.length_c   1.000
_cell.angle_alpha   90.00
_cell.angle_beta   90.00
_cell.angle_gamma   90.00
#
_symmetry.space_group_name_H-M   'P 1'
#
loop_
_entity.id
_entity.type
_entity.pdbx_description
1 polymer ?
#
loop_
_entity_poly.entity_id
_entity_poly.type
_entity_poly.pdbx_seq_one_letter_code
_entity_poly.pdbx_strand_id
1 'polypeptide(L)' 'MQVDVAIVRIMKTRKVLSHTLLIAELYQQLKFPVKPADIKKRTESLIDREYLERDRSNPQIYNYLA' A
#
# COMPACT_ATOMS: atom_id res chain seq x y z
N MET A 1 8.79 -8.49 -3.34
CA MET A 1 7.70 -9.30 -3.93
C MET A 1 6.92 -8.46 -4.95
N GLN A 2 6.19 -9.07 -5.88
CA GLN A 2 5.39 -8.34 -6.88
C GLN A 2 4.37 -7.38 -6.22
N VAL A 3 3.82 -7.75 -5.06
CA VAL A 3 2.91 -6.92 -4.27
C VAL A 3 3.59 -5.64 -3.77
N ASP A 4 4.81 -5.74 -3.22
CA ASP A 4 5.56 -4.56 -2.73
C ASP A 4 5.78 -3.53 -3.85
N VAL A 5 6.20 -4.03 -5.02
CA VAL A 5 6.45 -3.20 -6.20
C VAL A 5 5.16 -2.52 -6.68
N ALA A 6 4.04 -3.24 -6.67
CA ALA A 6 2.74 -2.69 -7.03
C ALA A 6 2.29 -1.61 -6.04
N ILE A 7 2.41 -1.86 -4.72
CA ILE A 7 2.08 -0.88 -3.67
C ILE A 7 2.91 0.39 -3.87
N VAL A 8 4.23 0.28 -4.02
CA VAL A 8 5.12 1.44 -4.22
C VAL A 8 4.74 2.20 -5.50
N ARG A 9 4.42 1.52 -6.60
CA ARG A 9 4.01 2.17 -7.85
C ARG A 9 2.70 2.96 -7.69
N ILE A 10 1.70 2.36 -7.03
CA ILE A 10 0.41 3.02 -6.76
C ILE A 10 0.63 4.23 -5.85
N MET A 11 1.32 4.04 -4.73
CA MET A 11 1.55 5.09 -3.74
C MET A 11 2.43 6.22 -4.27
N LYS A 12 3.45 5.92 -5.09
CA LYS A 12 4.28 6.94 -5.76
C LYS A 12 3.45 7.86 -6.66
N THR A 13 2.43 7.32 -7.31
CA THR A 13 1.52 8.07 -8.20
C THR A 13 0.49 8.87 -7.40
N ARG A 14 -0.14 8.24 -6.41
CA ARG A 14 -1.25 8.85 -5.64
C ARG A 14 -0.79 9.80 -4.53
N LYS A 15 0.42 9.61 -4.01
CA LYS A 15 1.04 10.29 -2.84
C LYS A 15 0.33 10.08 -1.51
N VAL A 16 -1.00 10.12 -1.51
CA VAL A 16 -1.86 9.84 -0.35
C VAL A 16 -2.99 8.92 -0.80
N LEU A 17 -3.24 7.82 -0.08
CA LEU A 17 -4.30 6.87 -0.44
C LEU A 17 -4.83 6.12 0.78
N SER A 18 -6.13 5.86 0.81
CA SER A 18 -6.73 5.02 1.85
C SER A 18 -6.48 3.53 1.60
N HIS A 19 -6.50 2.73 2.66
CA HIS A 19 -6.30 1.29 2.60
C HIS A 19 -7.28 0.59 1.66
N THR A 20 -8.57 0.95 1.72
CA THR A 20 -9.60 0.40 0.85
C THR A 20 -9.32 0.68 -0.62
N LEU A 21 -8.90 1.90 -0.96
CA LEU A 21 -8.58 2.28 -2.34
C LEU A 21 -7.28 1.63 -2.81
N LEU A 22 -6.26 1.52 -1.94
CA LEU A 22 -5.02 0.81 -2.24
C LEU A 22 -5.30 -0.66 -2.60
N ILE A 23 -6.16 -1.33 -1.83
CA ILE A 23 -6.57 -2.72 -2.11
C ILE A 23 -7.31 -2.82 -3.44
N ALA A 24 -8.25 -1.90 -3.71
CA ALA A 24 -8.99 -1.89 -4.97
C ALA A 24 -8.04 -1.77 -6.17
N GLU A 25 -7.10 -0.81 -6.14
CA GLU A 25 -6.08 -0.61 -7.18
C GLU A 25 -5.15 -1.83 -7.32
N LEU A 26 -4.75 -2.45 -6.20
CA LEU A 26 -3.95 -3.68 -6.22
C LEU A 26 -4.69 -4.82 -6.92
N TYR A 27 -5.98 -5.02 -6.65
CA TYR A 27 -6.77 -6.05 -7.34
C TYR A 27 -6.98 -5.75 -8.82
N GLN A 28 -6.97 -4.48 -9.24
CA GLN A 28 -7.00 -4.13 -10.67
C GLN A 28 -5.68 -4.47 -11.37
N GLN A 29 -4.53 -4.31 -10.69
CA GLN A 29 -3.22 -4.58 -11.30
C GLN A 29 -2.78 -6.05 -11.20
N LEU A 30 -3.13 -6.72 -10.10
CA LEU A 30 -2.70 -8.08 -9.82
C LEU A 30 -3.70 -9.08 -10.40
N LYS A 31 -3.26 -9.86 -11.39
CA LYS A 31 -4.08 -10.90 -12.04
C LYS A 31 -4.23 -12.19 -11.23
N PHE A 32 -3.67 -12.24 -10.02
CA PHE A 32 -3.69 -13.41 -9.15
C PHE A 32 -4.34 -13.08 -7.80
N PRO A 33 -5.02 -14.06 -7.17
CA PRO A 33 -5.64 -13.84 -5.88
C PRO A 33 -4.56 -13.58 -4.81
N VAL A 34 -4.60 -12.39 -4.20
CA VAL A 34 -3.75 -12.04 -3.06
C VAL A 34 -4.59 -12.09 -1.80
N LYS A 35 -4.06 -12.71 -0.74
CA LYS A 35 -4.75 -12.73 0.55
C LYS A 35 -4.63 -11.36 1.21
N PRO A 36 -5.70 -10.83 1.83
CA PRO A 36 -5.62 -9.56 2.58
C PRO A 36 -4.53 -9.53 3.65
N ALA A 37 -4.26 -10.68 4.28
CA ALA A 37 -3.19 -10.83 5.27
C ALA A 37 -1.80 -10.55 4.69
N ASP A 38 -1.54 -10.96 3.44
CA ASP A 38 -0.28 -10.69 2.76
C ASP A 38 -0.13 -9.20 2.44
N ILE A 39 -1.19 -8.56 1.94
CA ILE A 39 -1.17 -7.10 1.66
C ILE A 39 -0.83 -6.34 2.94
N LYS A 40 -1.52 -6.64 4.05
CA LYS A 40 -1.26 -5.99 5.34
C LYS A 40 0.21 -6.16 5.76
N LYS A 41 0.74 -7.39 5.70
CA LYS A 41 2.15 -7.66 6.04
C LYS A 41 3.13 -6.88 5.15
N ARG A 42 2.82 -6.72 3.86
CA ARG A 42 3.66 -5.95 2.94
C ARG A 42 3.59 -4.45 3.20
N THR A 43 2.40 -3.91 3.48
CA THR A 43 2.24 -2.50 3.84
C THR A 43 3.00 -2.16 5.11
N GLU A 44 2.92 -2.98 6.17
CA GLU A 44 3.71 -2.76 7.40
C GLU A 44 5.21 -2.78 7.11
N SER A 45 5.69 -3.75 6.33
CA SER A 45 7.11 -3.81 5.96
C SER A 45 7.57 -2.60 5.14
N LEU A 46 6.67 -1.93 4.40
CA LEU A 46 6.98 -0.70 3.67
C LEU A 46 6.97 0.53 4.58
N ILE A 47 6.15 0.51 5.64
CA ILE A 47 6.18 1.54 6.70
C ILE A 47 7.46 1.43 7.51
N ASP A 48 7.84 0.22 7.95
CA ASP A 48 9.10 -0.03 8.70
C ASP A 48 10.35 0.39 7.92
N ARG A 49 10.26 0.40 6.59
CA ARG A 49 11.35 0.81 5.69
C ARG A 49 11.23 2.28 5.25
N GLU A 50 10.35 3.05 5.88
CA GLU A 50 10.15 4.48 5.63
C GLU A 50 9.75 4.82 4.18
N TYR A 51 9.14 3.88 3.46
CA TYR A 51 8.52 4.18 2.15
C TYR A 51 7.12 4.77 2.29
N LEU A 52 6.42 4.39 3.35
CA LEU A 52 5.05 4.80 3.65
C LEU A 52 4.96 5.26 5.10
N GLU A 53 4.04 6.19 5.37
CA GLU A 53 3.64 6.59 6.72
C GLU A 53 2.13 6.45 6.86
N ARG A 54 1.63 6.15 8.06
CA ARG A 54 0.20 6.30 8.36
C ARG A 54 -0.11 7.73 8.73
N ASP A 55 -1.22 8.25 8.23
CA ASP A 55 -1.67 9.58 8.61
C ASP A 55 -1.95 9.67 10.12
N ARG A 56 -1.62 10.82 10.72
CA ARG A 56 -1.72 11.06 12.16
C ARG A 56 -3.17 11.10 12.64
N SER A 57 -4.09 11.55 11.79
CA SER A 57 -5.52 11.66 12.10
C SER A 57 -6.27 10.38 11.73
N ASN A 58 -5.82 9.67 10.68
CA ASN A 58 -6.48 8.43 10.25
C ASN A 58 -5.46 7.34 9.85
N PRO A 59 -5.28 6.30 10.68
CA PRO A 59 -4.39 5.17 10.38
C PRO A 59 -4.74 4.35 9.13
N GLN A 60 -5.93 4.54 8.55
CA GLN A 60 -6.33 3.93 7.29
C GLN A 60 -5.82 4.69 6.06
N ILE A 61 -5.24 5.87 6.23
CA ILE A 61 -4.63 6.66 5.16
C ILE A 61 -3.12 6.46 5.19
N TYR A 62 -2.53 6.19 4.03
CA TYR A 62 -1.11 6.07 3.84
C TYR A 62 -0.57 7.26 3.05
N ASN A 63 0.57 7.78 3.48
CA ASN A 63 1.35 8.82 2.83
C ASN A 63 2.63 8.20 2.25
N TYR A 64 3.01 8.58 1.03
CA TYR A 64 4.26 8.14 0.40
C TYR A 64 5.41 9.07 0.79
N LEU A 65 6.51 8.51 1.29
CA LEU A 65 7.65 9.27 1.84
C LEU A 65 8.87 9.34 0.90
N ALA A 66 8.98 8.42 -0.07
CA ALA A 66 10.15 8.28 -0.94
C ALA A 66 10.05 9.01 -2.30
#